data_AF-A0A5K1TXF2-F1
#
_entry.id   AF-A0A5K1TXF2-F1
#
_cell.length_a   1.000
_cell.length_b   1.000
_cell.length_c   1.000
_cell.angle_alpha   90.00
_cell.angle_beta   90.00
_cell.angle_gamma   90.00
#
_symmetry.space_group_name_H-M   'P 1'
#
loop_
_entity.id
_entity.type
_entity.pdbx_description
1 polymer ?
#
loop_
_entity_poly.entity_id
_entity_poly.type
_entity_poly.pdbx_seq_one_letter_code
_entity_poly.pdbx_strand_id
1 'polypeptide(L)'
;MTFGIPEFAKFPPFYTIQLVDKTKNQQLQLWSQLILKYCECIKKPIMKQSEFNKLPIFHNEELHRTLSENGIELVKEFMVNNNKIIDLNKSSKLILLYKPLREWGKELYEYGNSKGLIGQSDTFFSIENDKESVFYQMDDELLIEGLNSIKEQGKMKLVQHEGEYGIFWLK
;
A
#
# COMPACT_ATOMS: atom_id res chain seq x y z
N MET A 1 -6.18 17.02 8.68
CA MET A 1 -6.99 16.12 9.52
C MET A 1 -6.03 15.30 10.34
N THR A 2 -6.16 15.30 11.66
CA THR A 2 -5.32 14.50 12.56
C THR A 2 -5.90 13.09 12.60
N PHE A 3 -5.07 12.07 12.38
CA PHE A 3 -5.51 10.68 12.48
C PHE A 3 -5.86 10.36 13.94
N GLY A 4 -7.09 9.89 14.19
CA GLY A 4 -7.55 9.54 15.53
C GLY A 4 -7.13 8.12 15.92
N ILE A 5 -6.43 7.98 17.05
CA ILE A 5 -6.04 6.68 17.60
C ILE A 5 -7.29 5.92 18.06
N PRO A 6 -7.53 4.67 17.58
CA PRO A 6 -8.70 3.89 17.97
C PRO A 6 -8.62 3.40 19.42
N GLU A 7 -9.77 3.05 20.00
CA GLU A 7 -9.87 2.72 21.42
C GLU A 7 -9.00 1.53 21.83
N PHE A 8 -8.88 0.50 21.00
CA PHE A 8 -7.99 -0.64 21.29
C PHE A 8 -6.51 -0.25 21.36
N ALA A 9 -6.10 0.79 20.66
CA ALA A 9 -4.74 1.33 20.68
C ALA A 9 -4.53 2.33 21.83
N LYS A 10 -5.55 2.58 22.66
CA LYS A 10 -5.42 3.26 23.95
C LYS A 10 -5.18 2.28 25.11
N PHE A 11 -5.13 0.97 24.83
CA PHE A 11 -4.85 -0.06 25.81
C PHE A 11 -3.33 -0.33 25.89
N PRO A 12 -2.63 -0.05 27.02
CA PRO A 12 -1.18 -0.14 27.07
C PRO A 12 -0.59 -1.50 26.65
N PRO A 13 -1.18 -2.66 26.99
CA PRO A 13 -0.70 -3.97 26.53
C PRO A 13 -0.72 -4.16 25.01
N PHE A 14 -1.47 -3.35 24.25
CA PHE A 14 -1.51 -3.42 22.79
C PHE A 14 -0.14 -3.20 22.12
N TYR A 15 0.76 -2.46 22.78
CA TYR A 15 2.12 -2.16 22.31
C TYR A 15 3.16 -3.20 22.74
N THR A 16 2.74 -4.28 23.42
CA THR A 16 3.61 -5.38 23.82
C THR A 16 3.09 -6.67 23.21
N ILE A 17 3.91 -7.37 22.43
CA ILE A 17 3.51 -8.62 21.77
C ILE A 17 3.03 -9.63 22.82
N GLN A 18 1.80 -10.12 22.63
CA GLN A 18 1.16 -11.03 23.57
C GLN A 18 1.77 -12.44 23.45
N LEU A 19 1.98 -13.11 24.60
CA LEU A 19 2.58 -14.44 24.64
C LEU A 19 1.61 -15.55 24.23
N VAL A 20 0.32 -15.37 24.55
CA VAL A 20 -0.73 -16.35 24.24
C VAL A 20 -1.11 -16.23 22.77
N ASP A 21 -0.98 -17.31 22.00
CA ASP A 21 -1.16 -17.31 20.54
C ASP A 21 -2.51 -16.74 20.06
N LYS A 22 -3.60 -17.08 20.75
CA LYS A 22 -4.94 -16.55 20.43
C LYS A 22 -4.96 -15.02 20.55
N THR A 23 -4.46 -14.50 21.66
CA THR A 23 -4.41 -13.05 21.94
C THR A 23 -3.41 -12.35 21.02
N LYS A 24 -2.27 -12.99 20.74
CA LYS A 24 -1.26 -12.51 19.78
C LYS A 24 -1.85 -12.36 18.39
N ASN A 25 -2.56 -13.38 17.90
CA ASN A 25 -3.21 -13.30 16.58
C ASN A 25 -4.22 -12.15 16.52
N GLN A 26 -5.10 -12.03 17.53
CA GLN A 26 -6.04 -10.92 17.61
C GLN A 26 -5.34 -9.55 17.65
N GLN A 27 -4.24 -9.43 18.40
CA GLN A 27 -3.43 -8.22 18.45
C GLN A 27 -2.83 -7.89 17.07
N LEU A 28 -2.26 -8.85 16.35
CA LEU A 28 -1.69 -8.65 15.01
C LEU A 28 -2.75 -8.26 13.98
N GLN A 29 -3.97 -8.79 14.09
CA GLN A 29 -5.12 -8.36 13.28
C GLN A 29 -5.47 -6.89 13.53
N LEU A 30 -5.52 -6.47 14.80
CA LEU A 30 -5.80 -5.07 15.17
C LEU A 30 -4.69 -4.13 14.70
N TRP A 31 -3.42 -4.54 14.78
CA TRP A 31 -2.31 -3.79 14.20
C TRP A 31 -2.43 -3.65 12.69
N SER A 32 -2.75 -4.73 11.99
CA SER A 32 -2.99 -4.70 10.54
C SER A 32 -4.09 -3.69 10.17
N GLN A 33 -5.20 -3.69 10.90
CA GLN A 33 -6.30 -2.73 10.69
C GLN A 33 -5.85 -1.29 10.93
N LEU A 34 -5.13 -1.03 12.02
CA LEU A 34 -4.61 0.30 12.36
C LEU A 34 -3.68 0.84 11.28
N ILE A 35 -2.74 0.01 10.81
CA ILE A 35 -1.77 0.38 9.77
C ILE A 35 -2.47 0.72 8.46
N LEU A 36 -3.38 -0.15 7.98
CA LEU A 36 -4.08 0.09 6.72
C LEU A 36 -4.90 1.38 6.76
N LYS A 37 -5.64 1.60 7.86
CA LYS A 37 -6.44 2.82 8.05
C LYS A 37 -5.56 4.08 8.12
N TYR A 38 -4.40 3.99 8.76
CA TYR A 38 -3.46 5.10 8.82
C TYR A 38 -2.89 5.44 7.45
N CYS A 39 -2.42 4.43 6.71
CA CYS A 39 -1.84 4.60 5.37
C CYS A 39 -2.87 5.12 4.36
N GLU A 40 -4.13 4.69 4.47
CA GLU A 40 -5.25 5.24 3.70
C GLU A 40 -5.46 6.74 4.00
N CYS A 41 -5.44 7.13 5.28
CA CYS A 41 -5.62 8.52 5.70
C CYS A 41 -4.53 9.47 5.16
N ILE A 42 -3.28 8.99 5.09
CA ILE A 42 -2.17 9.76 4.52
C ILE A 42 -2.02 9.56 3.01
N LYS A 43 -2.90 8.78 2.37
CA LYS A 43 -2.89 8.45 0.94
C LYS A 43 -1.54 7.92 0.46
N LYS A 44 -0.89 7.06 1.25
CA LYS A 44 0.41 6.47 0.91
C LYS A 44 0.30 4.95 0.78
N PRO A 45 -0.12 4.44 -0.40
CA PRO A 45 -0.27 3.01 -0.67
C PRO A 45 1.05 2.28 -0.86
N ILE A 46 2.13 2.99 -1.13
CA ILE A 46 3.45 2.41 -1.32
C ILE A 46 4.48 3.25 -0.56
N MET A 47 5.41 2.58 0.12
CA MET A 47 6.47 3.23 0.88
C MET A 47 7.70 2.34 1.03
N LYS A 48 8.84 2.93 1.37
CA LYS A 48 10.03 2.14 1.70
C LYS A 48 9.84 1.42 3.03
N GLN A 49 10.46 0.24 3.18
CA GLN A 49 10.52 -0.49 4.45
C GLN A 49 11.01 0.39 5.61
N SER A 50 12.00 1.25 5.35
CA SER A 50 12.55 2.17 6.36
C SER A 50 11.56 3.26 6.79
N GLU A 51 10.62 3.64 5.94
CA GLU A 51 9.53 4.57 6.27
C GLU A 51 8.43 3.84 7.04
N PHE A 52 8.08 2.62 6.62
CA PHE A 52 7.13 1.76 7.31
C PHE A 52 7.53 1.55 8.77
N ASN A 53 8.81 1.19 9.03
CA ASN A 53 9.32 0.97 10.39
C ASN A 53 9.26 2.21 11.30
N LYS A 54 9.03 3.40 10.73
CA LYS A 54 8.97 4.68 11.43
C LYS A 54 7.57 5.28 11.43
N LEU A 55 6.54 4.51 11.08
CA LEU A 55 5.17 4.99 11.15
C LEU A 55 4.84 5.45 12.58
N PRO A 56 4.29 6.67 12.76
CA PRO A 56 4.11 7.23 14.09
C PRO A 56 3.09 6.45 14.93
N ILE A 57 2.19 5.68 14.30
CA ILE A 57 1.22 4.81 14.98
C ILE A 57 1.85 3.70 15.83
N PHE A 58 3.13 3.38 15.63
CA PHE A 58 3.86 2.45 16.49
C PHE A 58 4.25 3.07 17.84
N HIS A 59 4.17 4.40 17.94
CA HIS A 59 4.43 5.14 19.16
C HIS A 59 3.18 5.89 19.64
N ASN A 60 2.79 5.64 20.87
CA ASN A 60 1.72 6.37 21.52
C ASN A 60 2.30 7.20 22.67
N GLU A 61 2.49 8.49 22.38
CA GLU A 61 3.01 9.49 23.31
C GLU A 61 2.15 9.59 24.56
N GLU A 62 0.81 9.58 24.42
CA GLU A 62 -0.13 9.70 25.55
C GLU A 62 -0.03 8.53 26.53
N LEU A 63 0.29 7.32 26.03
CA LEU A 63 0.47 6.13 26.86
C LEU A 63 1.91 5.91 27.31
N HIS A 64 2.88 6.65 26.77
CA HIS A 64 4.31 6.35 26.85
C HIS A 64 4.60 4.88 26.49
N ARG A 65 4.09 4.46 25.32
CA ARG A 65 4.25 3.09 24.80
C ARG A 65 4.71 3.09 23.36
N THR A 66 5.59 2.15 23.04
CA THR A 66 6.13 1.95 21.70
C THR A 66 6.13 0.46 21.39
N LEU A 67 5.67 0.08 20.20
CA LEU A 67 5.87 -1.27 19.69
C LEU A 67 7.35 -1.46 19.37
N SER A 68 7.96 -2.53 19.88
CA SER A 68 9.38 -2.82 19.61
C SER A 68 9.63 -3.12 18.13
N GLU A 69 10.89 -2.98 17.67
CA GLU A 69 11.28 -3.31 16.30
C GLU A 69 10.91 -4.76 15.93
N ASN A 70 11.17 -5.71 16.82
CA ASN A 70 10.74 -7.10 16.65
C ASN A 70 9.21 -7.23 16.54
N GLY A 71 8.46 -6.41 17.29
CA GLY A 71 7.00 -6.38 17.20
C GLY A 71 6.51 -5.83 15.85
N ILE A 72 7.17 -4.80 15.34
CA ILE A 72 6.88 -4.23 14.01
C ILE A 72 7.13 -5.27 12.92
N GLU A 73 8.25 -6.00 12.99
CA GLU A 73 8.57 -7.05 12.03
C GLU A 73 7.52 -8.18 12.07
N LEU A 74 7.13 -8.64 13.25
CA LEU A 74 6.06 -9.65 13.40
C LEU A 74 4.72 -9.19 12.82
N VAL A 75 4.37 -7.91 13.00
CA VAL A 75 3.16 -7.32 12.38
C VAL A 75 3.29 -7.30 10.86
N LYS A 76 4.43 -6.90 10.33
CA LYS A 76 4.68 -6.90 8.88
C LYS A 76 4.57 -8.30 8.29
N GLU A 77 5.26 -9.28 8.88
CA GLU A 77 5.20 -10.68 8.46
C GLU A 77 3.76 -11.21 8.49
N PHE A 78 3.01 -10.91 9.56
CA PHE A 78 1.60 -11.25 9.65
C PHE A 78 0.79 -10.62 8.51
N MET A 79 1.03 -9.34 8.20
CA MET A 79 0.34 -8.65 7.11
C MET A 79 0.68 -9.23 5.72
N VAL A 80 1.94 -9.59 5.47
CA VAL A 80 2.35 -10.27 4.23
C VAL A 80 1.65 -11.62 4.09
N ASN A 81 1.69 -12.45 5.14
CA ASN A 81 1.05 -13.77 5.16
C ASN A 81 -0.48 -13.71 5.00
N ASN A 82 -1.10 -12.58 5.32
CA ASN A 82 -2.55 -12.35 5.19
C ASN A 82 -2.93 -11.48 3.98
N ASN A 83 -2.03 -11.32 3.00
CA ASN A 83 -2.27 -10.55 1.78
C ASN A 83 -2.75 -9.11 2.06
N LYS A 84 -2.18 -8.47 3.09
CA LYS A 84 -2.43 -7.05 3.45
C LYS A 84 -1.28 -6.16 3.02
N ILE A 85 -0.09 -6.74 2.83
CA ILE A 85 1.09 -6.08 2.29
C ILE A 85 1.67 -6.94 1.18
N ILE A 86 2.17 -6.29 0.13
CA ILE A 86 3.07 -6.91 -0.84
C ILE A 86 4.46 -6.36 -0.57
N ASP A 87 5.38 -7.26 -0.24
CA ASP A 87 6.80 -6.93 -0.10
C ASP A 87 7.48 -7.07 -1.46
N LEU A 88 7.90 -5.93 -2.02
CA LEU A 88 8.53 -5.90 -3.33
C LEU A 88 9.99 -6.36 -3.33
N ASN A 89 10.53 -6.80 -2.18
CA ASN A 89 11.83 -7.43 -1.95
C ASN A 89 13.04 -6.72 -2.61
N LYS A 90 13.12 -6.75 -3.94
CA LYS A 90 14.13 -6.10 -4.79
C LYS A 90 14.27 -4.60 -4.55
N SER A 91 13.15 -3.89 -4.38
CA SER A 91 13.14 -2.42 -4.18
C SER A 91 13.10 -1.99 -2.73
N SER A 92 12.99 -2.95 -1.78
CA SER A 92 12.77 -2.67 -0.35
C SER A 92 11.56 -1.75 -0.10
N LYS A 93 10.54 -1.83 -0.97
CA LYS A 93 9.27 -1.12 -0.83
C LYS A 93 8.14 -2.10 -0.48
N LEU A 94 7.15 -1.56 0.19
CA LEU A 94 5.94 -2.26 0.60
C LEU A 94 4.74 -1.59 -0.05
N ILE A 95 3.85 -2.39 -0.63
CA ILE A 95 2.52 -1.94 -1.05
C ILE A 95 1.52 -2.32 0.03
N LEU A 96 0.85 -1.32 0.61
CA LEU A 96 -0.18 -1.43 1.63
C LEU A 96 -1.54 -1.57 0.95
N LEU A 97 -2.17 -2.73 1.11
CA LEU A 97 -3.44 -3.05 0.47
C LEU A 97 -4.63 -2.57 1.31
N TYR A 98 -4.73 -1.25 1.51
CA TYR A 98 -5.96 -0.66 2.10
C TYR A 98 -7.14 -0.73 1.12
N LYS A 99 -6.85 -0.90 -0.18
CA LYS A 99 -7.77 -1.41 -1.18
C LYS A 99 -7.09 -2.52 -2.02
N PRO A 100 -7.85 -3.48 -2.58
CA PRO A 100 -7.29 -4.55 -3.40
C PRO A 100 -6.48 -4.05 -4.60
N LEU A 101 -5.41 -4.77 -4.99
CA LEU A 101 -4.64 -4.44 -6.20
C LEU A 101 -5.50 -4.32 -7.47
N ARG A 102 -6.51 -5.17 -7.60
CA ARG A 102 -7.44 -5.15 -8.75
C ARG A 102 -8.19 -3.84 -8.89
N GLU A 103 -8.47 -3.15 -7.77
CA GLU A 103 -9.09 -1.83 -7.81
C GLU A 103 -8.12 -0.77 -8.33
N TRP A 104 -6.83 -0.84 -7.95
CA TRP A 104 -5.80 0.00 -8.58
C TRP A 104 -5.70 -0.26 -10.09
N GLY A 105 -5.71 -1.52 -10.52
CA GLY A 105 -5.74 -1.85 -11.94
C GLY A 105 -6.98 -1.28 -12.66
N LYS A 106 -8.15 -1.40 -12.03
CA LYS A 106 -9.41 -0.86 -12.57
C LYS A 106 -9.37 0.65 -12.72
N GLU A 107 -8.90 1.36 -11.70
CA GLU A 107 -8.74 2.82 -11.74
C GLU A 107 -7.74 3.26 -12.81
N LEU A 108 -6.66 2.50 -13.02
CA LEU A 108 -5.71 2.75 -14.10
C LEU A 108 -6.40 2.63 -15.46
N TYR A 109 -7.19 1.57 -15.68
CA TYR A 109 -7.98 1.41 -16.90
C TYR A 109 -9.02 2.52 -17.10
N GLU A 110 -9.73 2.90 -16.04
CA GLU A 110 -10.71 3.99 -16.05
C GLU A 110 -10.07 5.33 -16.39
N TYR A 111 -8.85 5.60 -15.88
CA TYR A 111 -8.05 6.77 -16.25
C TYR A 111 -7.81 6.80 -17.76
N GLY A 112 -7.25 5.73 -18.35
CA GLY A 112 -6.95 5.68 -19.78
C GLY A 112 -8.19 5.82 -20.67
N ASN A 113 -9.30 5.21 -20.26
CA ASN A 113 -10.58 5.36 -20.95
C ASN A 113 -11.10 6.80 -20.90
N SER A 114 -11.06 7.44 -19.72
CA SER A 114 -11.54 8.81 -19.53
C SER A 114 -10.73 9.86 -20.30
N LYS A 115 -9.42 9.61 -20.51
CA LYS A 115 -8.52 10.47 -21.27
C LYS A 115 -8.49 10.14 -22.78
N GLY A 116 -9.27 9.17 -23.24
CA GLY A 116 -9.34 8.79 -24.65
C GLY A 116 -8.08 8.10 -25.19
N LEU A 117 -7.31 7.45 -24.31
CA LEU A 117 -6.02 6.84 -24.66
C LEU A 117 -6.14 5.42 -25.22
N ILE A 118 -7.37 4.88 -25.32
CA ILE A 118 -7.62 3.53 -25.86
C ILE A 118 -7.04 3.39 -27.28
N GLY A 119 -6.18 2.39 -27.47
CA GLY A 119 -5.44 2.12 -28.70
C GLY A 119 -4.12 2.89 -28.83
N GLN A 120 -3.70 3.65 -27.82
CA GLN A 120 -2.49 4.47 -27.80
C GLN A 120 -1.50 3.99 -26.72
N SER A 121 -0.25 4.44 -26.82
CA SER A 121 0.74 4.30 -25.76
C SER A 121 0.80 5.58 -24.92
N ASP A 122 1.00 5.43 -23.61
CA ASP A 122 1.28 6.52 -22.67
C ASP A 122 2.43 6.11 -21.74
N THR A 123 3.10 7.08 -21.12
CA THR A 123 4.17 6.82 -20.14
C THR A 123 3.62 6.87 -18.72
N PHE A 124 4.23 6.16 -17.78
CA PHE A 124 3.86 6.31 -16.36
C PHE A 124 4.14 7.72 -15.86
N PHE A 125 5.20 8.37 -16.36
CA PHE A 125 5.47 9.79 -16.08
C PHE A 125 4.25 10.69 -16.38
N SER A 126 3.56 10.52 -17.51
CA SER A 126 2.34 11.29 -17.81
C SER A 126 1.26 11.10 -16.74
N ILE A 127 1.07 9.86 -16.29
CA ILE A 127 0.02 9.46 -15.34
C ILE A 127 0.33 9.97 -13.93
N GLU A 128 1.59 9.87 -13.51
CA GLU A 128 2.08 10.30 -12.19
C GLU A 128 2.15 11.84 -12.06
N ASN A 129 2.21 12.55 -13.17
CA ASN A 129 2.25 14.01 -13.21
C ASN A 129 0.90 14.66 -13.54
N ASP A 130 -0.15 13.87 -13.80
CA ASP A 130 -1.52 14.38 -13.92
C ASP A 130 -2.13 14.58 -12.52
N LYS A 131 -2.39 15.84 -12.15
CA LYS A 131 -2.99 16.21 -10.84
C LYS A 131 -4.41 15.70 -10.66
N GLU A 132 -5.11 15.37 -11.74
CA GLU A 132 -6.45 14.79 -11.70
C GLU A 132 -6.42 13.26 -11.55
N SER A 133 -5.24 12.65 -11.75
CA SER A 133 -5.04 11.21 -11.60
C SER A 133 -4.99 10.82 -10.13
N VAL A 134 -5.64 9.71 -9.80
CA VAL A 134 -5.48 9.04 -8.48
C VAL A 134 -4.06 8.51 -8.27
N PHE A 135 -3.28 8.43 -9.35
CA PHE A 135 -1.87 8.05 -9.35
C PHE A 135 -0.92 9.25 -9.31
N TYR A 136 -1.43 10.47 -9.11
CA TYR A 136 -0.59 11.65 -8.98
C TYR A 136 0.48 11.46 -7.89
N GLN A 137 1.75 11.57 -8.27
CA GLN A 137 2.92 11.35 -7.41
C GLN A 137 3.00 9.95 -6.78
N MET A 138 2.33 8.96 -7.38
CA MET A 138 2.51 7.56 -7.01
C MET A 138 3.78 7.00 -7.66
N ASP A 139 4.22 5.86 -7.15
CA ASP A 139 5.42 5.18 -7.61
C ASP A 139 5.05 4.17 -8.71
N ASP A 140 5.85 4.12 -9.77
CA ASP A 140 5.74 3.15 -10.88
C ASP A 140 5.40 1.74 -10.41
N GLU A 141 6.02 1.25 -9.33
CA GLU A 141 5.80 -0.13 -8.85
C GLU A 141 4.33 -0.38 -8.44
N LEU A 142 3.61 0.63 -7.95
CA LEU A 142 2.18 0.53 -7.70
C LEU A 142 1.39 0.39 -9.01
N LEU A 143 1.75 1.14 -10.04
CA LEU A 143 1.10 1.08 -11.35
C LEU A 143 1.36 -0.28 -12.02
N ILE A 144 2.60 -0.78 -11.93
CA ILE A 144 3.00 -2.12 -12.43
C ILE A 144 2.15 -3.20 -11.76
N GLU A 145 2.07 -3.20 -10.42
CA GLU A 145 1.30 -4.21 -9.68
C GLU A 145 -0.21 -4.08 -9.92
N GLY A 146 -0.72 -2.85 -10.02
CA GLY A 146 -2.10 -2.58 -10.42
C GLY A 146 -2.43 -3.16 -11.80
N LEU A 147 -1.60 -2.87 -12.81
CA LEU A 147 -1.73 -3.42 -14.17
C LEU A 147 -1.66 -4.94 -14.17
N ASN A 148 -0.64 -5.52 -13.52
CA ASN A 148 -0.43 -6.97 -13.44
C ASN A 148 -1.63 -7.69 -12.82
N SER A 149 -2.32 -7.07 -11.86
CA SER A 149 -3.48 -7.65 -11.18
C SER A 149 -4.70 -7.87 -12.08
N ILE A 150 -4.79 -7.15 -13.20
CA ILE A 150 -5.89 -7.26 -14.18
C ILE A 150 -5.42 -7.63 -15.59
N LYS A 151 -4.18 -8.10 -15.73
CA LYS A 151 -3.57 -8.48 -17.01
C LYS A 151 -4.41 -9.48 -17.84
N GLU A 152 -5.11 -10.39 -17.16
CA GLU A 152 -5.96 -11.42 -17.78
C GLU A 152 -7.15 -10.83 -18.55
N GLN A 153 -7.55 -9.60 -18.25
CA GLN A 153 -8.62 -8.91 -18.96
C GLN A 153 -8.18 -8.45 -20.36
N GLY A 154 -6.88 -8.46 -20.67
CA GLY A 154 -6.36 -8.08 -21.98
C GLY A 154 -6.64 -6.63 -22.36
N LYS A 155 -6.80 -5.73 -21.37
CA LYS A 155 -7.15 -4.31 -21.57
C LYS A 155 -5.96 -3.36 -21.58
N MET A 156 -4.84 -3.75 -20.98
CA MET A 156 -3.63 -2.94 -20.91
C MET A 156 -2.40 -3.82 -21.01
N LYS A 157 -1.32 -3.28 -21.55
CA LYS A 157 -0.02 -3.95 -21.64
C LYS A 157 1.08 -3.04 -21.11
N LEU A 158 1.92 -3.55 -20.21
CA LEU A 158 3.12 -2.86 -19.77
C LEU A 158 4.10 -2.71 -20.94
N VAL A 159 4.63 -1.51 -21.11
CA VAL A 159 5.67 -1.16 -22.08
C VAL A 159 6.89 -0.69 -21.29
N GLN A 160 8.08 -1.09 -21.74
CA GLN A 160 9.34 -0.60 -21.18
C GLN A 160 10.25 -0.18 -22.32
N HIS A 161 10.79 1.03 -22.26
CA HIS A 161 11.71 1.58 -23.25
C HIS A 161 12.81 2.38 -22.56
N GLU A 162 14.08 2.05 -22.82
CA GLU A 162 15.26 2.73 -22.26
C GLU A 162 15.26 2.87 -20.72
N GLY A 163 14.57 1.97 -20.02
CA GLY A 163 14.45 1.99 -18.56
C GLY A 163 13.24 2.76 -18.03
N GLU A 164 12.48 3.44 -18.90
CA GLU A 164 11.22 4.08 -18.57
C GLU A 164 10.05 3.11 -18.76
N TYR A 165 9.08 3.19 -17.85
CA TYR A 165 7.85 2.41 -17.91
C TYR A 165 6.71 3.21 -18.56
N GLY A 166 5.87 2.48 -19.27
CA GLY A 166 4.66 3.00 -19.87
C GLY A 166 3.61 1.92 -20.04
N ILE A 167 2.52 2.30 -20.67
CA ILE A 167 1.34 1.47 -20.84
C ILE A 167 0.81 1.63 -22.25
N PHE A 168 0.44 0.50 -22.85
CA PHE A 168 -0.33 0.47 -24.07
C PHE A 168 -1.77 0.09 -23.74
N TRP A 169 -2.70 0.98 -24.04
CA TRP A 169 -4.13 0.80 -23.77
C TRP A 169 -4.75 -0.01 -24.92
N LEU A 170 -5.20 -1.23 -24.65
CA LEU A 170 -5.75 -2.11 -25.67
C LEU A 170 -7.22 -1.75 -25.97
N LYS A 171 -7.64 -1.97 -27.22
CA LYS A 171 -9.03 -1.78 -27.67
C LYS A 171 -9.97 -2.81 -27.07
#